data_AF-A0A968VUL0-F1
#
_entry.id   AF-A0A968VUL0-F1
#
_cell.length_a   1.000
_cell.length_b   1.000
_cell.length_c   1.000
_cell.angle_alpha   90.00
_cell.angle_beta   90.00
_cell.angle_gamma   90.00
#
_symmetry.space_group_name_H-M   'P 1'
#
loop_
_entity.id
_entity.type
_entity.pdbx_description
1 polymer ?
#
loop_
_entity_poly.entity_id
_entity_poly.type
_entity_poly.pdbx_seq_one_letter_code
_entity_poly.pdbx_strand_id
1 'polypeptide(L)'
;MLRYLMFITLAFGGWQAFADQKESLWPWDIQSVELQKIEDVDGPQTLVLKNDCSQLNSSGVLIDGIAWDQILSIGEKVWEIVQAGKPVVHIETPVAHALPRGLECWSDLEHWQAARTQTYEVIYKNGFGMEAVKFRFRLHYTYGGGKAELGKYLANVTVLPAELNVLWGYNFDAKVEVQPAINMGSSKDPMAGLELNVHWTVKTVVKESINSFHFFVQGDGVSRSSQ
;
A
#
# COMPACT_ATOMS: atom_id res chain seq x y z
N MET A 1 62.36 42.59 -12.20
CA MET A 1 61.42 43.50 -11.53
C MET A 1 60.73 44.34 -12.61
N LEU A 2 59.57 43.89 -13.13
CA LEU A 2 58.68 44.66 -14.03
C LEU A 2 57.33 43.93 -14.23
N ARG A 3 56.22 44.62 -13.92
CA ARG A 3 54.84 44.61 -14.49
C ARG A 3 54.06 43.29 -14.62
N TYR A 4 52.99 43.10 -13.82
CA TYR A 4 51.54 43.42 -14.05
C TYR A 4 50.78 42.31 -14.79
N LEU A 5 49.81 41.65 -14.13
CA LEU A 5 48.38 41.82 -14.45
C LEU A 5 47.46 41.11 -13.44
N MET A 6 46.47 41.87 -13.03
CA MET A 6 45.40 41.60 -12.08
C MET A 6 44.26 40.88 -12.82
N PHE A 7 43.70 39.80 -12.28
CA PHE A 7 42.39 39.29 -12.67
C PHE A 7 41.52 39.18 -11.42
N ILE A 8 40.60 40.14 -11.28
CA ILE A 8 39.45 40.07 -10.37
C ILE A 8 38.34 39.39 -11.17
N THR A 9 37.96 38.18 -10.78
CA THR A 9 36.73 37.54 -11.23
C THR A 9 35.64 37.78 -10.19
N LEU A 10 34.73 38.70 -10.51
CA LEU A 10 33.45 38.87 -9.82
C LEU A 10 32.53 37.71 -10.22
N ALA A 11 32.28 36.78 -9.29
CA ALA A 11 31.23 35.78 -9.44
C ALA A 11 29.89 36.39 -8.98
N PHE A 12 29.06 36.80 -9.94
CA PHE A 12 27.63 37.02 -9.74
C PHE A 12 26.93 35.65 -9.69
N GLY A 13 26.78 35.10 -8.48
CA GLY A 13 25.94 33.93 -8.22
C GLY A 13 24.56 34.38 -7.73
N GLY A 14 23.57 34.28 -8.59
CA GLY A 14 22.20 34.70 -8.33
C GLY A 14 21.58 34.02 -7.11
N TRP A 15 20.92 34.81 -6.28
CA TRP A 15 20.05 34.32 -5.22
C TRP A 15 18.83 33.69 -5.90
N GLN A 16 18.75 32.36 -5.90
CA GLN A 16 17.48 31.70 -6.13
C GLN A 16 16.64 31.93 -4.88
N ALA A 17 15.73 32.90 -4.96
CA ALA A 17 14.64 33.00 -4.01
C ALA A 17 13.79 31.73 -4.17
N PHE A 18 13.92 30.81 -3.22
CA PHE A 18 12.89 29.81 -3.00
C PHE A 18 11.61 30.59 -2.71
N ALA A 19 10.60 30.43 -3.57
CA ALA A 19 9.28 30.94 -3.28
C ALA A 19 8.84 30.31 -1.96
N ASP A 20 8.77 31.14 -0.92
CA ASP A 20 8.15 30.82 0.36
C ASP A 20 6.73 30.33 0.06
N GLN A 21 6.51 29.02 0.22
CA GLN A 21 5.23 28.39 -0.01
C GLN A 21 4.31 28.91 1.08
N LYS A 22 3.63 30.04 0.83
CA LYS A 22 2.73 30.71 1.77
C LYS A 22 1.85 29.65 2.44
N GLU A 23 2.17 29.35 3.70
CA GLU A 23 1.32 28.54 4.55
C GLU A 23 -0.06 29.19 4.54
N SER A 24 -1.08 28.40 4.19
CA SER A 24 -2.44 28.90 4.26
C SER A 24 -2.75 29.27 5.70
N LEU A 25 -3.13 30.52 5.93
CA LEU A 25 -3.49 31.06 7.24
C LEU A 25 -4.90 30.63 7.69
N TRP A 26 -5.57 29.76 6.93
CA TRP A 26 -6.89 29.27 7.32
C TRP A 26 -6.75 28.18 8.37
N PRO A 27 -7.36 28.34 9.55
CA PRO A 27 -7.18 27.42 10.67
C PRO A 27 -7.64 25.97 10.39
N TRP A 28 -8.53 25.81 9.40
CA TRP A 28 -9.07 24.52 8.96
C TRP A 28 -8.25 23.87 7.84
N ASP A 29 -7.14 24.49 7.42
CA ASP A 29 -6.24 23.88 6.46
C ASP A 29 -5.22 22.98 7.14
N ILE A 30 -4.84 21.93 6.41
CA ILE A 30 -3.80 21.00 6.80
C ILE A 30 -2.45 21.72 6.77
N GLN A 31 -1.75 21.70 7.90
CA GLN A 31 -0.41 22.25 8.06
C GLN A 31 0.66 21.16 7.99
N SER A 32 0.41 20.00 8.61
CA SER A 32 1.36 18.89 8.59
C SER A 32 0.70 17.55 8.33
N VAL A 33 1.47 16.67 7.71
CA VAL A 33 1.12 15.27 7.45
C VAL A 33 2.28 14.43 7.95
N GLU A 34 2.00 13.51 8.87
CA GLU A 34 2.97 12.59 9.43
C GLU A 34 2.56 11.17 9.02
N LEU A 35 3.44 10.43 8.36
CA LEU A 35 3.26 9.02 8.03
C LEU A 35 4.33 8.20 8.73
N GLN A 36 3.91 7.22 9.52
CA GLN A 36 4.82 6.36 10.27
C GLN A 36 4.37 4.90 10.28
N LYS A 37 5.35 3.99 10.30
CA LYS A 37 5.11 2.58 10.60
C LYS A 37 5.11 2.43 12.11
N ILE A 38 4.07 1.79 12.65
CA ILE A 38 3.94 1.56 14.10
C ILE A 38 3.90 0.07 14.41
N GLU A 39 4.36 -0.28 15.60
CA GLU A 39 4.12 -1.62 16.16
C GLU A 39 2.72 -1.64 16.77
N ASP A 40 1.90 -2.58 16.33
CA ASP A 40 0.56 -2.74 16.86
C ASP A 40 0.61 -3.51 18.18
N VAL A 41 0.15 -2.89 19.26
CA VAL A 41 0.08 -3.51 20.59
C VAL A 41 -1.13 -4.46 20.68
N ASP A 42 -2.18 -4.16 19.91
CA ASP A 42 -3.30 -5.07 19.71
C ASP A 42 -2.86 -6.08 18.65
N GLY A 43 -2.57 -7.31 19.09
CA GLY A 43 -2.26 -8.43 18.20
C GLY A 43 -3.30 -8.58 17.08
N PRO A 44 -3.01 -9.35 16.01
CA PRO A 44 -3.87 -9.43 14.84
C PRO A 44 -5.29 -9.77 15.28
N GLN A 45 -6.22 -8.81 15.17
CA GLN A 45 -7.63 -9.12 15.32
C GLN A 45 -7.96 -10.20 14.30
N THR A 46 -8.71 -11.21 14.70
CA THR A 46 -9.02 -12.36 13.84
C THR A 46 -9.73 -11.88 12.59
N LEU A 47 -8.99 -11.73 11.50
CA LEU A 47 -9.55 -11.39 10.21
C LEU A 47 -10.29 -12.63 9.71
N VAL A 48 -11.61 -12.52 9.62
CA VAL A 48 -12.40 -13.51 8.87
C VAL A 48 -12.22 -13.16 7.40
N LEU A 49 -11.14 -13.70 6.83
CA LEU A 49 -10.87 -13.57 5.40
C LEU A 49 -11.87 -14.44 4.64
N LYS A 50 -12.36 -13.94 3.50
CA LYS A 50 -13.12 -14.76 2.55
C LYS A 50 -12.17 -15.77 1.91
N ASN A 51 -11.98 -16.87 2.61
CA ASN A 51 -11.00 -17.91 2.29
C ASN A 51 -11.69 -19.05 1.52
N ASP A 52 -12.44 -18.71 0.45
CA ASP A 52 -13.03 -19.71 -0.44
C ASP A 52 -12.42 -19.64 -1.84
N CYS A 53 -11.92 -20.78 -2.33
CA CYS A 53 -11.28 -20.90 -3.64
C CYS A 53 -12.24 -20.69 -4.82
N SER A 54 -13.50 -20.31 -4.55
CA SER A 54 -14.53 -20.03 -5.54
C SER A 54 -14.13 -18.91 -6.51
N GLN A 55 -13.34 -17.94 -6.06
CA GLN A 55 -12.88 -16.81 -6.88
C GLN A 55 -11.80 -17.21 -7.91
N LEU A 56 -11.08 -18.31 -7.68
CA LEU A 56 -9.98 -18.78 -8.54
C LEU A 56 -10.48 -19.36 -9.87
N ASN A 57 -11.66 -19.98 -9.85
CA ASN A 57 -12.27 -20.64 -11.01
C ASN A 57 -12.82 -19.67 -12.07
N SER A 58 -12.87 -18.36 -11.79
CA SER A 58 -13.41 -17.35 -12.70
C SER A 58 -12.42 -16.85 -13.77
N SER A 59 -11.12 -17.16 -13.62
CA SER A 59 -10.07 -16.77 -14.56
C SER A 59 -9.96 -17.77 -15.71
N GLY A 60 -11.05 -17.90 -16.48
CA GLY A 60 -11.30 -18.90 -17.51
C GLY A 60 -10.30 -18.96 -18.67
N VAL A 61 -9.15 -19.59 -18.44
CA VAL A 61 -8.32 -20.15 -19.51
C VAL A 61 -8.16 -21.64 -19.24
N LEU A 62 -8.70 -22.47 -20.13
CA LEU A 62 -8.50 -23.92 -20.12
C LEU A 62 -7.05 -24.19 -20.51
N ILE A 63 -6.16 -24.30 -19.51
CA ILE A 63 -4.83 -24.86 -19.67
C ILE A 63 -4.84 -26.31 -19.17
N ASP A 64 -4.17 -27.20 -19.90
CA ASP A 64 -3.93 -28.57 -19.46
C ASP A 64 -2.80 -28.54 -18.42
N GLY A 65 -3.16 -28.42 -17.14
CA GLY A 65 -2.23 -28.39 -16.01
C GLY A 65 -1.89 -27.00 -15.45
N ILE A 66 -1.05 -26.97 -14.42
CA ILE A 66 -0.67 -25.74 -13.68
C ILE A 66 0.58 -25.12 -14.32
N ALA A 67 0.49 -23.85 -14.71
CA ALA A 67 1.61 -23.07 -15.23
C ALA A 67 2.30 -22.30 -14.08
N TRP A 68 3.27 -22.94 -13.45
CA TRP A 68 3.97 -22.44 -12.24
C TRP A 68 4.70 -21.10 -12.47
N ASP A 69 5.23 -20.86 -13.66
CA ASP A 69 5.97 -19.62 -13.95
C ASP A 69 5.08 -18.42 -14.29
N GLN A 70 3.79 -18.67 -14.57
CA GLN A 70 2.80 -17.66 -14.90
C GLN A 70 1.97 -17.33 -13.67
N ILE A 71 2.27 -16.20 -13.04
CA ILE A 71 1.64 -15.77 -11.79
C ILE A 71 0.47 -14.84 -12.12
N LEU A 72 -0.69 -15.10 -11.53
CA LEU A 72 -1.89 -14.31 -11.70
C LEU A 72 -2.31 -13.67 -10.37
N SER A 73 -2.66 -12.39 -10.43
CA SER A 73 -3.38 -11.72 -9.34
C SER A 73 -4.85 -12.09 -9.42
N ILE A 74 -5.38 -12.70 -8.35
CA ILE A 74 -6.76 -13.17 -8.26
C ILE A 74 -7.41 -12.59 -7.00
N GLY A 75 -8.69 -12.25 -7.09
CA GLY A 75 -9.45 -11.58 -6.03
C GLY A 75 -9.86 -10.17 -6.44
N GLU A 76 -10.20 -9.34 -5.45
CA GLU A 76 -10.61 -7.96 -5.71
C GLU A 76 -9.39 -7.12 -6.11
N LYS A 77 -9.54 -6.34 -7.18
CA LYS A 77 -8.48 -5.45 -7.66
C LYS A 77 -8.58 -4.06 -7.06
N VAL A 78 -9.78 -3.64 -6.67
CA VAL A 78 -10.03 -2.33 -6.09
C VAL A 78 -11.13 -2.45 -5.06
N TRP A 79 -10.91 -1.92 -3.85
CA TRP A 79 -11.95 -1.82 -2.82
C TRP A 79 -11.80 -0.56 -1.98
N GLU A 80 -12.92 -0.10 -1.44
CA GLU A 80 -12.96 1.02 -0.50
C GLU A 80 -12.77 0.53 0.94
N ILE A 81 -11.95 1.24 1.71
CA ILE A 81 -11.68 0.96 3.13
C ILE A 81 -12.19 2.08 4.05
N VAL A 82 -12.34 3.30 3.52
CA VAL A 82 -13.01 4.41 4.19
C VAL A 82 -13.85 5.18 3.17
N GLN A 83 -15.10 5.47 3.52
CA GLN A 83 -16.00 6.29 2.70
C GLN A 83 -16.70 7.32 3.58
N ALA A 84 -16.68 8.58 3.16
CA ALA A 84 -17.29 9.71 3.84
C ALA A 84 -16.88 9.81 5.33
N GLY A 85 -15.59 9.61 5.61
CA GLY A 85 -15.02 9.69 6.95
C GLY A 85 -15.41 8.55 7.90
N LYS A 86 -15.96 7.45 7.38
CA LYS A 86 -16.33 6.26 8.15
C LYS A 86 -15.65 5.02 7.57
N PRO A 87 -15.09 4.12 8.40
CA PRO A 87 -14.56 2.86 7.91
C PRO A 87 -15.65 2.09 7.18
N VAL A 88 -15.34 1.58 5.99
CA VAL A 88 -16.26 0.68 5.28
C VAL A 88 -16.13 -0.68 5.92
N VAL A 89 -17.17 -1.09 6.64
CA VAL A 89 -17.23 -2.42 7.26
C VAL A 89 -17.81 -3.38 6.24
N HIS A 90 -16.94 -4.15 5.60
CA HIS A 90 -17.38 -5.30 4.81
C HIS A 90 -17.60 -6.50 5.74
N ILE A 91 -18.70 -7.24 5.53
CA ILE A 91 -18.94 -8.51 6.22
C ILE A 91 -17.86 -9.54 5.80
N GLU A 92 -17.33 -9.40 4.59
CA GLU A 92 -16.26 -10.22 4.03
C GLU A 92 -15.09 -9.32 3.63
N THR A 93 -13.89 -9.56 4.15
CA THR A 93 -12.71 -8.72 3.84
C THR A 93 -12.23 -8.98 2.40
N PRO A 94 -12.11 -7.93 1.55
CA PRO A 94 -11.50 -8.06 0.23
C PRO A 94 -10.05 -8.54 0.34
N VAL A 95 -9.69 -9.47 -0.53
CA VAL A 95 -8.34 -10.05 -0.58
C VAL A 95 -7.87 -10.17 -2.02
N ALA A 96 -6.55 -10.11 -2.19
CA ALA A 96 -5.87 -10.49 -3.41
C ALA A 96 -4.88 -11.63 -3.13
N HIS A 97 -4.69 -12.48 -4.13
CA HIS A 97 -3.76 -13.60 -4.13
C HIS A 97 -2.86 -13.49 -5.35
N ALA A 98 -1.61 -13.93 -5.25
CA ALA A 98 -0.70 -14.03 -6.39
C ALA A 98 -0.26 -15.49 -6.52
N LEU A 99 -0.97 -16.23 -7.36
CA LEU A 99 -0.93 -17.70 -7.46
C LEU A 99 -0.56 -18.14 -8.88
N PRO A 100 -0.05 -19.36 -9.08
CA PRO A 100 0.24 -19.86 -10.41
C PRO A 100 -1.04 -20.05 -11.20
N ARG A 101 -0.97 -19.79 -12.51
CA ARG A 101 -2.11 -19.91 -13.41
C ARG A 101 -2.54 -21.37 -13.51
N GLY A 102 -3.85 -21.61 -13.44
CA GLY A 102 -4.46 -22.94 -13.48
C GLY A 102 -4.53 -23.65 -12.13
N LEU A 103 -4.10 -23.01 -11.03
CA LEU A 103 -4.31 -23.53 -9.70
C LEU A 103 -5.78 -23.38 -9.28
N GLU A 104 -6.39 -24.46 -8.82
CA GLU A 104 -7.80 -24.47 -8.36
C GLU A 104 -7.94 -23.89 -6.95
N CYS A 105 -6.99 -24.18 -6.05
CA CYS A 105 -7.03 -23.69 -4.68
C CYS A 105 -5.65 -23.43 -4.08
N TRP A 106 -5.49 -22.36 -3.29
CA TRP A 106 -4.23 -22.12 -2.55
C TRP A 106 -3.95 -23.20 -1.49
N SER A 107 -4.96 -23.98 -1.08
CA SER A 107 -4.77 -25.14 -0.20
C SER A 107 -3.99 -26.28 -0.85
N ASP A 108 -3.89 -26.29 -2.18
CA ASP A 108 -3.07 -27.26 -2.92
C ASP A 108 -1.58 -26.90 -2.88
N LEU A 109 -1.26 -25.70 -2.35
CA LEU A 109 0.09 -25.28 -2.03
C LEU A 109 0.38 -25.54 -0.55
N GLU A 110 1.63 -25.88 -0.28
CA GLU A 110 2.15 -26.24 1.03
C GLU A 110 3.24 -25.25 1.47
N HIS A 111 3.76 -25.42 2.68
CA HIS A 111 4.86 -24.60 3.25
C HIS A 111 4.56 -23.11 3.47
N TRP A 112 3.28 -22.75 3.55
CA TRP A 112 2.84 -21.43 3.98
C TRP A 112 3.49 -21.02 5.30
N GLN A 113 3.97 -19.79 5.34
CA GLN A 113 4.54 -19.18 6.53
C GLN A 113 3.45 -18.45 7.32
N ALA A 114 3.72 -18.19 8.60
CA ALA A 114 2.82 -17.39 9.42
C ALA A 114 2.57 -16.02 8.78
N ALA A 115 1.31 -15.59 8.78
CA ALA A 115 0.92 -14.32 8.20
C ALA A 115 1.67 -13.15 8.84
N ARG A 116 2.09 -12.19 8.02
CA ARG A 116 2.72 -10.96 8.47
C ARG A 116 1.71 -9.83 8.43
N THR A 117 1.77 -8.99 9.46
CA THR A 117 0.97 -7.78 9.55
C THR A 117 1.89 -6.59 9.79
N GLN A 118 1.70 -5.51 9.05
CA GLN A 118 2.42 -4.26 9.22
C GLN A 118 1.43 -3.11 9.33
N THR A 119 1.56 -2.32 10.39
CA THR A 119 0.63 -1.23 10.68
C THR A 119 1.26 0.10 10.34
N TYR A 120 0.48 0.94 9.68
CA TYR A 120 0.85 2.29 9.27
C TYR A 120 -0.17 3.27 9.83
N GLU A 121 0.30 4.46 10.16
CA GLU A 121 -0.50 5.53 10.70
C GLU A 121 -0.19 6.83 9.95
N VAL A 122 -1.25 7.51 9.55
CA VAL A 122 -1.19 8.83 8.93
C VAL A 122 -1.97 9.81 9.79
N ILE A 123 -1.30 10.88 10.20
CA ILE A 123 -1.86 11.95 11.02
C ILE A 123 -1.79 13.26 10.25
N TYR A 124 -2.95 13.90 10.12
CA TYR A 124 -3.11 15.23 9.56
C TYR A 124 -3.38 16.22 10.68
N LYS A 125 -2.54 17.25 10.82
CA LYS A 125 -2.76 18.34 11.78
C LYS A 125 -3.17 19.62 11.08
N ASN A 126 -4.15 20.32 11.66
CA ASN A 126 -4.64 21.60 11.13
C ASN A 126 -3.87 22.81 11.70
N GLY A 127 -4.29 24.02 11.34
CA GLY A 127 -3.70 25.29 11.80
C GLY A 127 -3.67 25.49 13.32
N PHE A 128 -4.47 24.74 14.07
CA PHE A 128 -4.46 24.76 15.55
C PHE A 128 -3.58 23.68 16.18
N GLY A 129 -2.90 22.86 15.36
CA GLY A 129 -2.14 21.69 15.82
C GLY A 129 -3.01 20.51 16.25
N MET A 130 -4.32 20.56 16.03
CA MET A 130 -5.24 19.46 16.34
C MET A 130 -5.19 18.39 15.26
N GLU A 131 -5.32 17.12 15.66
CA GLU A 131 -5.46 15.99 14.74
C GLU A 131 -6.81 16.09 14.01
N ALA A 132 -6.77 16.56 12.77
CA ALA A 132 -7.94 16.67 11.91
C ALA A 132 -8.33 15.31 11.32
N VAL A 133 -7.33 14.50 10.96
CA VAL A 133 -7.54 13.11 10.52
C VAL A 133 -6.45 12.26 11.12
N LYS A 134 -6.83 11.16 11.76
CA LYS A 134 -5.94 10.06 12.12
C LYS A 134 -6.46 8.80 11.45
N PHE A 135 -5.65 8.23 10.57
CA PHE A 135 -5.98 7.02 9.85
C PHE A 135 -4.90 5.97 10.07
N ARG A 136 -5.28 4.84 10.65
CA ARG A 136 -4.42 3.68 10.85
C ARG A 136 -4.91 2.53 10.00
N PHE A 137 -4.00 1.90 9.27
CA PHE A 137 -4.31 0.76 8.42
C PHE A 137 -3.22 -0.31 8.49
N ARG A 138 -3.60 -1.53 8.18
CA ARG A 138 -2.77 -2.73 8.29
C ARG A 138 -2.62 -3.37 6.93
N LEU A 139 -1.39 -3.61 6.50
CA LEU A 139 -1.08 -4.56 5.44
C LEU A 139 -0.98 -5.94 6.06
N HIS A 140 -1.78 -6.89 5.57
CA HIS A 140 -1.80 -8.28 6.01
C HIS A 140 -1.56 -9.21 4.81
N TYR A 141 -0.70 -10.22 4.96
CA TYR A 141 -0.43 -11.19 3.90
C TYR A 141 0.11 -12.51 4.44
N THR A 142 -0.19 -13.60 3.74
CA THR A 142 0.41 -14.92 3.92
C THR A 142 1.33 -15.23 2.74
N TYR A 143 2.49 -15.83 3.00
CA TYR A 143 3.56 -15.99 2.01
C TYR A 143 4.22 -17.36 2.10
N GLY A 144 5.05 -17.69 1.11
CA GLY A 144 5.89 -18.89 1.10
C GLY A 144 5.21 -20.15 0.61
N GLY A 145 3.94 -20.09 0.18
CA GLY A 145 3.26 -21.23 -0.40
C GLY A 145 3.94 -21.70 -1.68
N GLY A 146 4.04 -23.02 -1.87
CA GLY A 146 4.64 -23.65 -3.05
C GLY A 146 4.31 -25.14 -3.13
N LYS A 147 4.88 -25.87 -4.08
CA LYS A 147 4.70 -27.33 -4.17
C LYS A 147 6.04 -28.05 -4.32
N ALA A 148 6.42 -28.87 -3.34
CA ALA A 148 7.65 -29.66 -3.37
C ALA A 148 8.89 -28.83 -3.78
N GLU A 149 9.11 -27.70 -3.08
CA GLU A 149 10.14 -26.67 -3.33
C GLU A 149 9.94 -25.80 -4.58
N LEU A 150 8.88 -26.02 -5.37
CA LEU A 150 8.61 -25.21 -6.56
C LEU A 150 7.82 -23.95 -6.21
N GLY A 151 8.55 -22.83 -6.29
CA GLY A 151 7.99 -21.49 -6.28
C GLY A 151 7.54 -20.97 -4.92
N LYS A 152 7.34 -19.66 -4.87
CA LYS A 152 6.91 -18.93 -3.67
C LYS A 152 5.79 -17.96 -4.03
N TYR A 153 4.60 -18.22 -3.50
CA TYR A 153 3.38 -17.50 -3.83
C TYR A 153 2.83 -16.70 -2.66
N LEU A 154 1.85 -15.86 -2.94
CA LEU A 154 1.17 -15.02 -1.95
C LEU A 154 -0.31 -15.37 -1.88
N ALA A 155 -0.83 -15.43 -0.66
CA ALA A 155 -2.25 -15.57 -0.40
C ALA A 155 -2.70 -14.52 0.61
N ASN A 156 -4.00 -14.19 0.58
CA ASN A 156 -4.64 -13.35 1.58
C ASN A 156 -3.98 -11.98 1.75
N VAL A 157 -3.52 -11.39 0.65
CA VAL A 157 -2.93 -10.06 0.67
C VAL A 157 -4.06 -9.05 0.74
N THR A 158 -4.09 -8.25 1.80
CA THR A 158 -5.15 -7.27 2.04
C THR A 158 -4.65 -6.07 2.81
N VAL A 159 -5.39 -4.97 2.69
CA VAL A 159 -5.20 -3.75 3.46
C VAL A 159 -6.52 -3.43 4.16
N LEU A 160 -6.41 -3.21 5.47
CA LEU A 160 -7.55 -3.09 6.37
C LEU A 160 -7.48 -1.83 7.23
N PRO A 161 -8.62 -1.14 7.44
CA PRO A 161 -8.68 -0.05 8.41
C PRO A 161 -8.54 -0.63 9.83
N ALA A 162 -7.72 0.00 10.66
CA ALA A 162 -7.55 -0.33 12.08
C ALA A 162 -8.13 0.74 12.99
N GLU A 163 -7.94 2.01 12.63
CA GLU A 163 -8.47 3.15 13.37
C GLU A 163 -8.76 4.29 12.38
N LEU A 164 -9.87 4.99 12.57
CA LEU A 164 -10.18 6.20 11.84
C LEU A 164 -10.85 7.21 12.77
N ASN A 165 -10.20 8.34 12.97
CA ASN A 165 -10.79 9.53 13.59
C ASN A 165 -10.75 10.66 12.57
N VAL A 166 -11.91 11.26 12.31
CA VAL A 166 -12.05 12.41 11.42
C VAL A 166 -12.76 13.52 12.18
N LEU A 167 -12.08 14.66 12.29
CA LEU A 167 -12.64 15.85 12.92
C LEU A 167 -13.76 16.42 12.05
N TRP A 168 -14.73 17.06 12.70
CA TRP A 168 -15.81 17.75 11.99
C TRP A 168 -15.25 18.76 10.96
N GLY A 169 -15.91 18.83 9.79
CA GLY A 169 -15.52 19.71 8.69
C GLY A 169 -14.49 19.10 7.72
N TYR A 170 -14.04 17.86 7.97
CA TYR A 170 -13.16 17.11 7.09
C TYR A 170 -13.87 15.87 6.56
N ASN A 171 -13.61 15.51 5.30
CA ASN A 171 -13.96 14.21 4.75
C ASN A 171 -12.69 13.44 4.44
N PHE A 172 -12.71 12.15 4.76
CA PHE A 172 -11.64 11.22 4.43
C PHE A 172 -12.21 10.05 3.65
N ASP A 173 -11.64 9.78 2.49
CA ASP A 173 -11.97 8.63 1.66
C ASP A 173 -10.69 7.87 1.37
N ALA A 174 -10.71 6.54 1.47
CA ALA A 174 -9.56 5.70 1.18
C ALA A 174 -9.97 4.44 0.44
N LYS A 175 -9.18 4.08 -0.56
CA LYS A 175 -9.33 2.89 -1.40
C LYS A 175 -7.99 2.21 -1.61
N VAL A 176 -8.06 0.93 -1.91
CA VAL A 176 -6.90 0.10 -2.24
C VAL A 176 -7.01 -0.33 -3.68
N GLU A 177 -5.91 -0.32 -4.41
CA GLU A 177 -5.78 -0.83 -5.77
C GLU A 177 -4.65 -1.85 -5.83
N VAL A 178 -4.90 -3.01 -6.46
CA VAL A 178 -3.95 -4.10 -6.61
C VAL A 178 -3.53 -4.21 -8.06
N GLN A 179 -2.23 -4.13 -8.32
CA GLN A 179 -1.68 -4.30 -9.65
C GLN A 179 -1.58 -5.78 -10.05
N PRO A 180 -1.49 -6.10 -11.36
CA PRO A 180 -1.22 -7.45 -11.81
C PRO A 180 0.05 -8.03 -11.16
N ALA A 181 -0.01 -9.29 -10.76
CA ALA A 181 1.13 -9.98 -10.17
C ALA A 181 2.25 -10.15 -11.21
N ILE A 182 3.49 -10.10 -10.73
CA ILE A 182 4.70 -10.32 -11.54
C ILE A 182 5.47 -11.52 -11.02
N ASN A 183 6.22 -12.19 -11.89
CA ASN A 183 7.20 -13.19 -11.51
C ASN A 183 8.56 -12.50 -11.31
N MET A 184 9.01 -12.43 -10.06
CA MET A 184 10.31 -11.88 -9.66
C MET A 184 11.42 -12.93 -9.66
N GLY A 185 11.06 -14.20 -9.76
CA GLY A 185 11.99 -15.32 -9.79
C GLY A 185 12.35 -15.70 -11.22
N SER A 186 12.51 -17.00 -11.43
CA SER A 186 12.74 -17.58 -12.76
C SER A 186 11.59 -18.51 -13.13
N SER A 187 11.53 -18.99 -14.38
CA SER A 187 10.55 -20.01 -14.75
C SER A 187 10.74 -21.34 -14.01
N LYS A 188 11.94 -21.62 -13.49
CA LYS A 188 12.26 -22.85 -12.74
C LYS A 188 12.05 -22.71 -11.24
N ASP A 189 12.09 -21.50 -10.73
CA ASP A 189 11.86 -21.13 -9.33
C ASP A 189 11.08 -19.80 -9.31
N PRO A 190 9.76 -19.86 -9.55
CA PRO A 190 8.95 -18.66 -9.69
C PRO A 190 8.68 -17.99 -8.34
N MET A 191 8.71 -16.67 -8.30
CA MET A 191 8.46 -15.91 -7.07
C MET A 191 7.44 -14.82 -7.34
N ALA A 192 6.31 -14.88 -6.64
CA ALA A 192 5.26 -13.88 -6.77
C ALA A 192 5.71 -12.52 -6.22
N GLY A 193 5.49 -11.47 -7.00
CA GLY A 193 5.50 -10.08 -6.56
C GLY A 193 4.12 -9.47 -6.76
N LEU A 194 3.62 -8.76 -5.75
CA LEU A 194 2.34 -8.08 -5.79
C LEU A 194 2.48 -6.64 -5.28
N GLU A 195 1.97 -5.69 -6.05
CA GLU A 195 1.94 -4.28 -5.69
C GLU A 195 0.53 -3.86 -5.27
N LEU A 196 0.42 -3.12 -4.17
CA LEU A 196 -0.82 -2.55 -3.66
C LEU A 196 -0.64 -1.05 -3.43
N ASN A 197 -1.59 -0.27 -3.93
CA ASN A 197 -1.61 1.18 -3.81
C ASN A 197 -2.79 1.59 -2.92
N VAL A 198 -2.49 2.16 -1.77
CA VAL A 198 -3.51 2.78 -0.91
C VAL A 198 -3.62 4.22 -1.31
N HIS A 199 -4.75 4.59 -1.90
CA HIS A 199 -5.07 5.96 -2.26
C HIS A 199 -6.03 6.53 -1.25
N TRP A 200 -5.75 7.72 -0.75
CA TRP A 200 -6.72 8.43 0.09
C TRP A 200 -6.80 9.90 -0.25
N THR A 201 -7.95 10.46 0.10
CA THR A 201 -8.30 11.84 -0.14
C THR A 201 -8.75 12.47 1.16
N VAL A 202 -8.18 13.62 1.49
CA VAL A 202 -8.63 14.49 2.58
C VAL A 202 -9.27 15.72 1.95
N LYS A 203 -10.54 15.97 2.25
CA LYS A 203 -11.26 17.17 1.81
C LYS A 203 -11.58 18.06 3.00
N THR A 204 -11.26 19.34 2.86
CA THR A 204 -11.71 20.43 3.73
C THR A 204 -12.76 21.25 2.98
N VAL A 205 -13.26 22.32 3.60
CA VAL A 205 -14.18 23.26 2.93
C VAL A 205 -13.53 23.95 1.73
N VAL A 206 -12.20 24.07 1.71
CA VAL A 206 -11.47 24.90 0.74
C VAL A 206 -10.44 24.14 -0.09
N LYS A 207 -10.07 22.91 0.32
CA LYS A 207 -8.98 22.15 -0.31
C LYS A 207 -9.28 20.66 -0.35
N GLU A 208 -8.87 20.04 -1.44
CA GLU A 208 -8.81 18.59 -1.59
C GLU A 208 -7.34 18.18 -1.73
N SER A 209 -6.92 17.17 -0.97
CA SER A 209 -5.56 16.63 -1.01
C SER A 209 -5.61 15.14 -1.26
N ILE A 210 -4.99 14.70 -2.35
CA ILE A 210 -4.92 13.30 -2.77
C ILE A 210 -3.52 12.79 -2.48
N ASN A 211 -3.42 11.64 -1.82
CA ASN A 211 -2.16 11.01 -1.47
C ASN A 211 -2.22 9.52 -1.81
N SER A 212 -1.04 8.92 -1.98
CA SER A 212 -0.87 7.50 -2.22
C SER A 212 0.21 6.93 -1.31
N PHE A 213 0.09 5.65 -1.02
CA PHE A 213 1.14 4.86 -0.38
C PHE A 213 1.22 3.51 -1.04
N HIS A 214 2.43 3.14 -1.43
CA HIS A 214 2.71 2.00 -2.27
C HIS A 214 3.30 0.88 -1.41
N PHE A 215 2.79 -0.33 -1.59
CA PHE A 215 3.29 -1.55 -1.02
C PHE A 215 3.74 -2.50 -2.11
N PHE A 216 4.87 -3.15 -1.88
CA PHE A 216 5.33 -4.23 -2.72
C PHE A 216 5.67 -5.44 -1.87
N VAL A 217 4.93 -6.54 -2.06
CA VAL A 217 5.03 -7.77 -1.28
C VAL A 217 5.55 -8.90 -2.15
N GLN A 218 6.45 -9.71 -1.60
CA GLN A 218 7.10 -10.83 -2.28
C GLN A 218 6.72 -12.16 -1.66
N GLY A 219 6.68 -13.22 -2.46
CA GLY A 219 6.35 -14.58 -2.04
C GLY A 219 7.29 -15.17 -0.99
N ASP A 220 8.49 -14.61 -0.79
CA ASP A 220 9.41 -14.96 0.30
C ASP A 220 9.13 -14.22 1.61
N GLY A 221 8.14 -13.34 1.63
CA GLY A 221 7.70 -12.55 2.77
C GLY A 221 8.37 -11.19 2.90
N VAL A 222 9.27 -10.81 2.00
CA VAL A 222 9.83 -9.46 1.99
C VAL A 222 8.76 -8.47 1.53
N SER A 223 8.61 -7.38 2.27
CA SER A 223 7.72 -6.26 1.93
C SER A 223 8.50 -4.96 1.93
N ARG A 224 8.19 -4.09 0.95
CA ARG A 224 8.72 -2.73 0.84
C ARG A 224 7.55 -1.77 0.77
N SER A 225 7.74 -0.56 1.30
CA SER A 225 6.72 0.49 1.29
C SER A 225 7.35 1.84 0.97
N SER A 226 6.66 2.66 0.16
CA SER A 226 7.09 4.01 -0.21
C SER A 226 5.90 4.94 -0.36
N GLN A 227 6.09 6.21 -0.01
CA GLN A 227 5.15 7.30 -0.23
C GLN A 227 5.41 7.97 -1.58
#